data_AF-G5B7S6-F1
#
_entry.id   AF-G5B7S6-F1
#
_cell.length_a   1.000
_cell.length_b   1.000
_cell.length_c   1.000
_cell.angle_alpha   90.00
_cell.angle_beta   90.00
_cell.angle_gamma   90.00
#
_symmetry.space_group_name_H-M   'P 1'
#
loop_
_entity.id
_entity.type
_entity.pdbx_description
1 polymer ?
#
loop_
_entity_poly.entity_id
_entity_poly.type
_entity_poly.pdbx_seq_one_letter_code
_entity_poly.pdbx_strand_id
1 'polypeptide(L)'
;MPGKLLLLLDKAPNFEANTTIGSICFHDVLGDSQGILFYPPSVEDHLAWNKDINAYNGDEPTEKLPFPITDDKNQELAILLGMLDPAEKDENGMPVTARVVFVFGPDKKLKLSILYPDTTDRNFDEILRVVISLQLTAEKKVATLVN
;
A
#
# COMPACT_ATOMS: atom_id res chain seq x y z
N MET A 1 -9.98 -15.21 12.24
CA MET A 1 -10.59 -15.51 10.92
C MET A 1 -9.64 -14.94 9.89
N PRO A 2 -9.27 -15.65 8.81
CA PRO A 2 -8.48 -15.04 7.73
C PRO A 2 -9.25 -13.81 7.24
N GLY A 3 -8.60 -12.65 7.17
CA GLY A 3 -9.28 -11.42 6.81
C GLY A 3 -9.84 -11.47 5.39
N LYS A 4 -10.87 -10.68 5.15
CA LYS A 4 -11.57 -10.64 3.87
C LYS A 4 -10.75 -9.80 2.90
N LEU A 5 -10.36 -10.37 1.76
CA LEU A 5 -9.81 -9.60 0.65
C LEU A 5 -10.79 -8.49 0.25
N LEU A 6 -10.32 -7.24 0.25
CA LEU A 6 -11.15 -6.11 -0.16
C LEU A 6 -11.48 -6.22 -1.65
N LEU A 7 -12.77 -6.11 -1.97
CA LEU A 7 -13.25 -6.04 -3.34
C LEU A 7 -13.45 -4.60 -3.77
N LEU A 8 -13.55 -4.38 -5.09
CA LEU A 8 -13.87 -3.05 -5.63
C LEU A 8 -15.13 -2.50 -4.94
N LEU A 9 -15.06 -1.22 -4.56
CA LEU A 9 -16.10 -0.48 -3.85
C LEU A 9 -16.33 -0.87 -2.38
N ASP A 10 -15.63 -1.88 -1.84
CA ASP A 10 -15.62 -2.11 -0.40
C ASP A 10 -15.02 -0.88 0.31
N LYS A 11 -15.60 -0.51 1.46
CA LYS A 11 -15.08 0.57 2.29
C LYS A 11 -13.81 0.08 3.00
N ALA A 12 -12.74 0.86 2.93
CA ALA A 12 -11.51 0.57 3.63
C ALA A 12 -11.76 0.49 5.15
N PRO A 13 -11.20 -0.51 5.84
CA PRO A 13 -11.27 -0.55 7.30
C PRO A 13 -10.59 0.71 7.86
N ASN A 14 -11.18 1.29 8.91
CA ASN A 14 -10.50 2.36 9.63
C ASN A 14 -9.63 1.72 10.72
N PHE A 15 -8.32 1.73 10.52
CA PHE A 15 -7.36 1.14 11.43
C PHE A 15 -6.42 2.20 12.01
N GLU A 16 -5.89 1.91 13.18
CA GLU A 16 -4.77 2.62 13.77
C GLU A 16 -3.48 1.86 13.48
N ALA A 17 -2.42 2.56 13.13
CA ALA A 17 -1.13 1.96 12.83
C ALA A 17 0.00 2.84 13.33
N ASN A 18 1.04 2.22 13.90
CA ASN A 18 2.31 2.91 14.12
C ASN A 18 2.99 3.14 12.76
N THR A 19 3.64 4.28 12.58
CA THR A 19 4.36 4.61 11.36
C THR A 19 5.67 5.33 11.65
N THR A 20 6.48 5.56 10.62
CA THR A 20 7.70 6.39 10.68
C THR A 20 7.47 7.83 11.16
N ILE A 21 6.22 8.32 11.19
CA ILE A 21 5.87 9.66 11.70
C ILE A 21 5.05 9.63 13.00
N GLY A 22 4.92 8.46 13.64
CA GLY A 22 4.09 8.24 14.82
C GLY A 22 2.83 7.44 14.52
N SER A 23 1.95 7.32 15.50
CA SER A 23 0.66 6.63 15.34
C SER A 23 -0.29 7.45 14.47
N ILE A 24 -0.94 6.78 13.53
CA ILE A 24 -1.93 7.38 12.62
C ILE A 24 -3.26 6.62 12.70
N CYS A 25 -4.35 7.34 12.41
CA CYS A 25 -5.65 6.77 12.06
C CYS A 25 -5.85 6.88 10.55
N PHE A 26 -6.13 5.76 9.87
CA PHE A 26 -6.11 5.70 8.41
C PHE A 26 -7.11 6.67 7.75
N HIS A 27 -8.35 6.75 8.24
CA HIS A 27 -9.35 7.64 7.64
C HIS A 27 -9.04 9.11 7.88
N ASP A 28 -8.38 9.44 8.99
CA ASP A 28 -7.98 10.81 9.33
C ASP A 28 -6.83 11.27 8.42
N VAL A 29 -5.84 10.41 8.18
CA VAL A 29 -4.75 10.69 7.23
C VAL A 29 -5.27 10.77 5.80
N LEU A 30 -6.19 9.88 5.42
CA LEU A 30 -6.77 9.89 4.09
C LEU A 30 -7.58 11.17 3.83
N GLY A 31 -8.28 11.69 4.85
CA GLY A 31 -9.10 12.88 4.74
C GLY A 31 -10.05 12.79 3.55
N ASP A 32 -10.34 13.88 2.85
CA ASP A 32 -11.16 13.86 1.62
C ASP A 32 -10.33 13.66 0.34
N SER A 33 -9.14 13.06 0.46
CA SER A 33 -8.22 12.84 -0.66
C SER A 33 -8.26 11.41 -1.19
N GLN A 34 -7.72 11.22 -2.40
CA GLN A 34 -7.34 9.89 -2.88
C GLN A 34 -6.08 9.43 -2.16
N GLY A 35 -6.00 8.15 -1.79
CA GLY A 35 -4.85 7.57 -1.13
C GLY A 35 -4.36 6.32 -1.84
N ILE A 36 -3.04 6.12 -1.82
CA ILE A 36 -2.39 4.90 -2.31
C ILE A 36 -1.70 4.27 -1.11
N LEU A 37 -2.03 3.02 -0.81
CA LEU A 37 -1.39 2.23 0.23
C LEU A 37 -0.44 1.24 -0.43
N PHE A 38 0.85 1.42 -0.16
CA PHE A 38 1.89 0.42 -0.42
C PHE A 38 2.16 -0.34 0.86
N TYR A 39 2.15 -1.67 0.80
CA TYR A 39 2.47 -2.50 1.95
C TYR A 39 3.76 -3.29 1.68
N PRO A 40 4.89 -2.90 2.31
CA PRO A 40 6.13 -3.66 2.26
C PRO A 40 6.26 -4.68 3.41
N PRO A 41 7.10 -5.72 3.26
CA PRO A 41 7.42 -6.65 4.34
C PRO A 41 8.48 -6.05 5.30
N SER A 42 8.04 -5.56 6.47
CA SER A 42 8.81 -5.25 7.70
C SER A 42 9.51 -3.87 7.85
N VAL A 43 9.42 -3.30 9.07
CA VAL A 43 9.81 -1.90 9.39
C VAL A 43 11.20 -1.68 9.94
N GLU A 44 11.80 -2.67 10.60
CA GLU A 44 13.17 -2.53 11.13
C GLU A 44 14.19 -2.31 10.00
N ASP A 45 13.91 -2.83 8.81
CA ASP A 45 14.71 -2.56 7.61
C ASP A 45 14.44 -1.18 7.02
N HIS A 46 13.28 -0.56 7.27
CA HIS A 46 12.88 0.67 6.59
C HIS A 46 13.70 1.90 6.98
N LEU A 47 14.11 2.08 8.23
CA LEU A 47 14.89 3.27 8.58
C LEU A 47 16.29 3.27 7.95
N ALA A 48 16.92 2.10 7.88
CA ALA A 48 18.19 1.92 7.18
C ALA A 48 17.98 2.04 5.66
N TRP A 49 16.96 1.35 5.14
CA TRP A 49 16.60 1.40 3.72
C TRP A 49 16.23 2.80 3.23
N ASN A 50 15.61 3.65 4.07
CA ASN A 50 15.30 5.03 3.72
C ASN A 50 16.58 5.83 3.43
N LYS A 51 17.67 5.58 4.17
CA LYS A 51 18.97 6.21 3.90
C LYS A 51 19.52 5.76 2.56
N ASP A 52 19.42 4.46 2.27
CA ASP A 52 19.89 3.89 1.01
C ASP A 52 19.08 4.40 -0.19
N ILE A 53 17.74 4.51 -0.06
CA ILE A 53 16.87 5.09 -1.08
C ILE A 53 17.26 6.53 -1.37
N ASN A 54 17.38 7.35 -0.32
CA ASN A 54 17.73 8.76 -0.47
C ASN A 54 19.11 8.92 -1.13
N ALA A 55 20.10 8.14 -0.70
CA ALA A 55 21.43 8.13 -1.31
C ALA A 55 21.40 7.68 -2.79
N TYR A 56 20.61 6.66 -3.12
CA TYR A 56 20.42 6.20 -4.50
C TYR A 56 19.77 7.26 -5.39
N ASN A 57 18.83 8.05 -4.85
CA ASN A 57 18.18 9.15 -5.54
C ASN A 57 19.05 10.41 -5.65
N GLY A 58 20.25 10.40 -5.06
CA GLY A 58 21.17 11.55 -5.04
C GLY A 58 20.84 12.61 -3.98
N ASP A 59 19.94 12.29 -3.05
CA ASP A 59 19.60 13.12 -1.90
C ASP A 59 20.49 12.81 -0.69
N GLU A 60 20.52 13.73 0.29
CA GLU A 60 21.20 13.48 1.56
C GLU A 60 20.62 12.24 2.26
N PRO A 61 21.43 11.33 2.83
CA PRO A 61 20.95 10.10 3.46
C PRO A 61 20.14 10.41 4.72
N THR A 62 18.82 10.55 4.60
CA THR A 62 17.92 10.76 5.73
C THR A 62 17.04 9.56 5.98
N GLU A 63 16.55 9.43 7.21
CA GLU A 63 15.55 8.42 7.58
C GLU A 63 14.14 8.81 7.15
N LYS A 64 13.96 10.00 6.59
CA LYS A 64 12.66 10.57 6.24
C LYS A 64 12.39 10.33 4.76
N LEU A 65 11.24 9.73 4.49
CA LEU A 65 10.63 9.71 3.17
C LEU A 65 9.45 10.69 3.15
N PRO A 66 9.04 11.16 1.96
CA PRO A 66 7.90 12.08 1.82
C PRO A 66 6.54 11.43 2.12
N PHE A 67 6.53 10.14 2.46
CA PHE A 67 5.34 9.37 2.82
C PHE A 67 5.62 8.51 4.07
N PRO A 68 4.59 8.28 4.91
CA PRO A 68 4.73 7.41 6.08
C PRO A 68 4.80 5.94 5.66
N ILE A 69 5.56 5.14 6.41
CA ILE A 69 5.57 3.67 6.27
C ILE A 69 5.00 3.06 7.55
N THR A 70 4.07 2.11 7.39
CA THR A 70 3.37 1.43 8.49
C THR A 70 4.18 0.32 9.13
N ASP A 71 4.12 0.25 10.45
CA ASP A 71 4.69 -0.81 11.29
C ASP A 71 3.68 -1.89 11.64
N ASP A 72 3.79 -3.02 10.93
CA ASP A 72 2.91 -4.18 11.06
C ASP A 72 3.69 -5.46 11.41
N LYS A 73 4.50 -5.41 12.47
CA LYS A 73 5.26 -6.59 12.96
C LYS A 73 4.37 -7.77 13.31
N ASN A 74 3.14 -7.51 13.77
CA ASN A 74 2.18 -8.54 14.16
C ASN A 74 1.36 -9.08 12.98
N GLN A 75 1.56 -8.55 11.75
CA GLN A 75 0.78 -8.88 10.56
C GLN A 75 -0.73 -8.65 10.72
N GLU A 76 -1.15 -7.76 11.64
CA GLU A 76 -2.55 -7.49 11.91
C GLU A 76 -3.19 -6.74 10.73
N LEU A 77 -2.47 -5.78 10.14
CA LEU A 77 -2.96 -5.06 8.96
C LEU A 77 -2.93 -5.95 7.72
N ALA A 78 -1.87 -6.75 7.57
CA ALA A 78 -1.77 -7.76 6.53
C ALA A 78 -2.94 -8.74 6.54
N ILE A 79 -3.32 -9.24 7.73
CA ILE A 79 -4.49 -10.10 7.89
C ILE A 79 -5.76 -9.30 7.60
N LEU A 80 -5.94 -8.13 8.21
CA LEU A 80 -7.13 -7.29 8.09
C LEU A 80 -7.46 -6.95 6.62
N LEU A 81 -6.43 -6.66 5.82
CA LEU A 81 -6.54 -6.26 4.42
C LEU A 81 -6.44 -7.45 3.45
N GLY A 82 -6.25 -8.67 3.96
CA GLY A 82 -6.21 -9.90 3.16
C GLY A 82 -4.99 -9.98 2.24
N MET A 83 -3.82 -9.55 2.72
CA MET A 83 -2.58 -9.46 1.93
C MET A 83 -1.66 -10.69 2.03
N LEU A 84 -2.03 -11.70 2.82
CA LEU A 84 -1.20 -12.88 3.02
C LEU A 84 -1.16 -13.76 1.76
N ASP A 85 0.04 -14.08 1.31
CA ASP A 85 0.28 -15.04 0.24
C ASP A 85 0.21 -16.47 0.82
N PRO A 86 -0.73 -17.31 0.37
CA PRO A 86 -0.85 -18.67 0.88
C PRO A 86 0.30 -19.59 0.44
N ALA A 87 1.01 -19.24 -0.63
CA ALA A 87 2.10 -20.04 -1.20
C ALA A 87 3.45 -19.72 -0.56
N GLU A 88 3.69 -18.46 -0.20
CA GLU A 88 4.93 -18.02 0.41
C GLU A 88 4.83 -18.05 1.95
N LYS A 89 5.80 -18.71 2.58
CA LYS A 89 5.84 -18.88 4.03
C LYS A 89 7.23 -18.58 4.57
N ASP A 90 7.28 -18.02 5.77
CA ASP A 90 8.54 -17.83 6.50
C ASP A 90 9.09 -19.17 7.03
N GLU A 91 10.25 -19.10 7.69
CA GLU A 91 10.93 -20.26 8.29
C GLU A 91 10.06 -20.99 9.33
N ASN A 92 9.08 -20.32 9.92
CA ASN A 92 8.15 -20.87 10.90
C ASN A 92 6.86 -21.42 10.25
N GLY A 93 6.75 -21.35 8.92
CA GLY A 93 5.57 -21.80 8.18
C GLY A 93 4.39 -20.82 8.19
N MET A 94 4.61 -19.58 8.66
CA MET A 94 3.60 -18.52 8.65
C MET A 94 3.54 -17.87 7.26
N PRO A 95 2.34 -17.63 6.71
CA PRO A 95 2.19 -16.91 5.44
C PRO A 95 2.87 -15.55 5.49
N VAL A 96 3.61 -15.20 4.44
CA VAL A 96 4.18 -13.86 4.29
C VAL A 96 3.28 -12.97 3.44
N THR A 97 3.47 -11.67 3.50
CA THR A 97 2.64 -10.72 2.76
C THR A 97 3.05 -10.65 1.29
N ALA A 98 2.07 -10.70 0.39
CA ALA A 98 2.26 -10.34 -1.00
C ALA A 98 2.56 -8.84 -1.15
N ARG A 99 3.14 -8.45 -2.29
CA ARG A 99 3.36 -7.04 -2.64
C ARG A 99 2.05 -6.46 -3.17
N VAL A 100 1.29 -5.82 -2.28
CA VAL A 100 -0.04 -5.28 -2.63
C VAL A 100 -0.01 -3.76 -2.75
N VAL A 101 -0.73 -3.27 -3.76
CA VAL A 101 -1.05 -1.85 -3.94
C VAL A 101 -2.56 -1.69 -3.84
N PHE A 102 -3.04 -0.84 -2.93
CA PHE A 102 -4.44 -0.43 -2.87
C PHE A 102 -4.59 1.05 -3.22
N VAL A 103 -5.58 1.37 -4.06
CA VAL A 103 -5.96 2.75 -4.36
C VAL A 103 -7.36 3.01 -3.79
N PHE A 104 -7.44 3.92 -2.82
CA PHE A 104 -8.68 4.33 -2.18
C PHE A 104 -9.12 5.71 -2.68
N GLY A 105 -10.40 5.86 -2.97
CA GLY A 105 -10.98 7.16 -3.31
C GLY A 105 -11.26 8.03 -2.08
N PRO A 106 -11.62 9.32 -2.29
CA PRO A 106 -12.09 10.23 -1.25
C PRO A 106 -13.25 9.67 -0.41
N ASP A 107 -14.08 8.82 -1.03
CA ASP A 107 -15.19 8.11 -0.40
C ASP A 107 -14.77 6.93 0.50
N LYS A 108 -13.46 6.76 0.73
CA LYS A 108 -12.83 5.66 1.49
C LYS A 108 -13.09 4.29 0.86
N LYS A 109 -13.53 4.22 -0.40
CA LYS A 109 -13.79 2.95 -1.08
C LYS A 109 -12.62 2.53 -1.93
N LEU A 110 -12.39 1.22 -2.01
CA LEU A 110 -11.38 0.66 -2.89
C LEU A 110 -11.75 0.90 -4.36
N LYS A 111 -10.81 1.46 -5.12
CA LYS A 111 -10.95 1.73 -6.56
C LYS A 111 -10.13 0.78 -7.41
N LEU A 112 -9.01 0.30 -6.89
CA LEU A 112 -8.12 -0.62 -7.57
C LEU A 112 -7.23 -1.33 -6.56
N SER A 113 -7.00 -2.62 -6.77
CA SER A 113 -5.95 -3.39 -6.10
C SER A 113 -5.08 -4.09 -7.13
N ILE A 114 -3.77 -4.16 -6.87
CA ILE A 114 -2.83 -4.97 -7.64
C ILE A 114 -2.06 -5.83 -6.65
N LEU A 115 -2.06 -7.14 -6.88
CA LEU A 115 -1.34 -8.11 -6.06
C LEU A 115 -0.20 -8.66 -6.90
N TYR A 116 1.03 -8.45 -6.44
CA TYR A 116 2.22 -9.06 -7.01
C TYR A 116 2.75 -10.12 -6.03
N PRO A 117 3.18 -11.30 -6.52
CA PRO A 117 3.93 -12.23 -5.69
C PRO A 117 5.28 -11.61 -5.30
N ASP A 118 5.93 -12.14 -4.28
CA ASP A 118 7.22 -11.61 -3.82
C ASP A 118 8.31 -11.63 -4.92
N THR A 119 8.22 -12.62 -5.82
CA THR A 119 9.13 -12.84 -6.96
C THR A 119 9.02 -11.80 -8.06
N THR A 120 7.97 -10.97 -8.08
CA THR A 120 7.70 -10.01 -9.15
C THR A 120 7.56 -8.61 -8.57
N ASP A 121 8.45 -7.69 -8.93
CA ASP A 121 8.35 -6.31 -8.46
C ASP A 121 7.31 -5.50 -9.24
N ARG A 122 6.96 -4.34 -8.67
CA ARG A 122 5.88 -3.46 -9.15
C ARG A 122 6.34 -2.60 -10.31
N ASN A 123 5.40 -2.31 -11.21
CA ASN A 123 5.57 -1.29 -12.24
C ASN A 123 4.93 0.04 -11.79
N PHE A 124 5.75 1.02 -11.43
CA PHE A 124 5.26 2.34 -11.00
C PHE A 124 4.66 3.18 -12.14
N ASP A 125 5.10 3.00 -13.38
CA ASP A 125 4.49 3.67 -14.54
C ASP A 125 3.05 3.20 -14.72
N GLU A 126 2.78 1.91 -14.51
CA GLU A 126 1.43 1.36 -14.56
C GLU A 126 0.58 1.89 -13.41
N ILE A 127 1.14 1.97 -12.19
CA ILE A 127 0.45 2.55 -11.03
C ILE A 127 0.06 4.01 -11.30
N LEU A 128 0.98 4.81 -11.86
CA LEU A 128 0.71 6.19 -12.24
C LEU A 128 -0.36 6.28 -13.34
N ARG A 129 -0.28 5.42 -14.37
CA ARG A 129 -1.26 5.37 -15.46
C ARG A 129 -2.67 5.09 -14.95
N VAL A 130 -2.83 4.11 -14.06
CA VAL A 130 -4.16 3.78 -13.51
C VAL A 130 -4.67 4.86 -12.56
N VAL A 131 -3.81 5.51 -11.78
CA VAL A 131 -4.21 6.64 -10.91
C VAL A 131 -4.74 7.80 -11.76
N ILE A 132 -4.01 8.19 -12.81
CA ILE A 132 -4.45 9.24 -13.75
C ILE A 132 -5.79 8.86 -14.39
N SER A 133 -5.94 7.59 -14.81
CA SER A 133 -7.19 7.09 -15.37
C SER A 133 -8.35 7.19 -14.36
N LEU A 134 -8.15 6.77 -13.11
CA LEU A 134 -9.17 6.81 -12.07
C LEU A 134 -9.60 8.26 -11.76
N GLN A 135 -8.65 9.20 -11.74
CA GLN A 135 -8.95 10.62 -11.54
C GLN A 135 -9.73 11.20 -12.72
N LEU A 136 -9.28 10.96 -13.96
CA LEU A 136 -9.95 11.45 -15.17
C LEU A 136 -11.39 10.93 -15.30
N THR A 137 -11.59 9.63 -15.04
CA THR A 137 -12.91 8.98 -15.17
C THR A 137 -13.85 9.30 -14.01
N ALA A 138 -13.33 9.78 -12.88
CA ALA A 138 -14.16 10.33 -11.80
C ALA A 138 -14.77 11.69 -12.20
N GLU A 139 -14.04 12.49 -12.99
CA GLU A 139 -14.50 13.83 -13.39
C GLU A 139 -15.25 13.85 -14.73
N LYS A 140 -14.91 12.94 -15.65
CA LYS A 140 -15.41 12.91 -17.02
C LYS A 140 -16.13 11.61 -17.30
N LYS A 141 -17.23 11.67 -18.07
CA LYS A 141 -17.98 10.50 -18.55
C LYS A 141 -17.27 9.81 -19.72
N VAL A 142 -16.06 9.33 -19.47
CA VAL A 142 -15.21 8.64 -20.45
C VAL A 142 -14.66 7.35 -19.85
N ALA A 143 -14.11 6.50 -20.69
CA ALA A 143 -13.30 5.35 -20.29
C ALA A 143 -11.96 5.44 -21.02
N THR A 144 -10.87 5.11 -20.32
CA THR A 144 -9.54 4.95 -20.93
C THR A 144 -9.44 3.53 -21.47
N LEU A 145 -8.98 3.37 -22.71
CA LEU A 145 -8.87 2.07 -23.37
C LEU A 145 -7.47 1.46 -23.15
N VAL A 146 -7.32 0.21 -23.58
CA VAL A 146 -6.04 -0.51 -23.57
C VAL A 146 -4.99 0.23 -24.41
N ASN A 147 -3.74 0.20 -23.94
CA ASN A 147 -2.57 0.73 -24.65
C ASN A 147 -1.86 -0.39 -25.40
#